data_AF-A0AAQ4PCU7-F1
#
_entry.id   AF-A0AAQ4PCU7-F1
#
_cell.length_a   1.000
_cell.length_b   1.000
_cell.length_c   1.000
_cell.angle_alpha   90.00
_cell.angle_beta   90.00
_cell.angle_gamma   90.00
#
_symmetry.space_group_name_H-M   'P 1'
#
loop_
_entity.id
_entity.type
_entity.pdbx_description
1 polymer ?
#
loop_
_entity_poly.entity_id
_entity_poly.type
_entity_poly.pdbx_seq_one_letter_code
_entity_poly.pdbx_strand_id
1 'polypeptide(L)'
;MTTFCFVCVNQVGEDSSNRKFLVSRLFDVAEGSTLEESSSSCIRLEWNKGIVGHVATTGQLLNIKNAYKDPRFNAEVDLITGYKTQSILCLPIKNHRAEVVGVAQAINKKGGEDSAFSEQDEKDFSAYLAFSGIVLHNAQLYETSQLENRRNQNSFSSVFYMEYEELRESLDAPKRDCEVKQINYMYAQYVKNTMQPLNISDVTKDQRFPWTRDNPDHTSNQIKSLLCTPIRNGKKDKVIG
;
A
#
# COMPACT_ATOMS: atom_id res chain seq x y z
N MET A 1 -32.56 -14.49 1.88
CA MET A 1 -31.14 -14.20 1.63
C MET A 1 -30.79 -14.69 0.24
N THR A 2 -30.48 -13.80 -0.70
CA THR A 2 -29.99 -14.19 -2.02
C THR A 2 -28.57 -14.73 -1.84
N THR A 3 -28.42 -16.04 -1.92
CA THR A 3 -27.11 -16.67 -1.73
C THR A 3 -26.40 -16.71 -3.08
N PHE A 4 -25.40 -15.85 -3.24
CA PHE A 4 -24.49 -15.86 -4.39
C PHE A 4 -23.51 -17.04 -4.27
N CYS A 5 -23.14 -17.69 -5.37
CA CYS A 5 -22.16 -18.78 -5.31
C CYS A 5 -20.72 -18.26 -5.17
N PHE A 6 -20.37 -17.20 -5.87
CA PHE A 6 -19.06 -16.53 -5.77
C PHE A 6 -19.23 -15.04 -6.03
N VAL A 7 -18.53 -14.21 -5.25
CA VAL A 7 -18.47 -12.75 -5.43
C VAL A 7 -17.02 -12.32 -5.62
N CYS A 8 -16.68 -11.86 -6.82
CA CYS A 8 -15.35 -11.32 -7.11
C CYS A 8 -15.38 -9.80 -7.03
N VAL A 9 -14.43 -9.19 -6.31
CA VAL A 9 -14.24 -7.74 -6.29
C VAL A 9 -12.94 -7.40 -7.00
N ASN A 10 -13.06 -6.61 -8.06
CA ASN A 10 -11.96 -6.16 -8.87
C ASN A 10 -11.69 -4.70 -8.57
N GLN A 11 -10.54 -4.39 -8.00
CA GLN A 11 -10.15 -3.02 -7.68
C GLN A 11 -9.54 -2.34 -8.90
N VAL A 12 -9.88 -1.07 -9.12
CA VAL A 12 -9.21 -0.25 -10.13
C VAL A 12 -7.84 0.17 -9.60
N GLY A 13 -6.79 -0.24 -10.30
CA GLY A 13 -5.43 0.24 -10.11
C GLY A 13 -5.00 1.16 -11.26
N GLU A 14 -3.99 1.97 -11.00
CA GLU A 14 -3.38 2.86 -12.00
C GLU A 14 -1.85 2.69 -11.95
N ASP A 15 -1.22 2.52 -13.11
CA ASP A 15 0.23 2.39 -13.21
C ASP A 15 0.92 3.76 -13.28
N SER A 16 2.26 3.77 -13.23
CA SER A 16 3.06 4.99 -13.35
C SER A 16 2.89 5.72 -14.68
N SER A 17 2.30 5.08 -15.69
CA SER A 17 1.96 5.65 -17.00
C SER A 17 0.50 6.09 -17.09
N ASN A 18 -0.21 6.19 -15.95
CA ASN A 18 -1.61 6.58 -15.86
C ASN A 18 -2.57 5.64 -16.63
N ARG A 19 -2.16 4.37 -16.82
CA ARG A 19 -3.01 3.33 -17.41
C ARG A 19 -3.75 2.61 -16.30
N LYS A 20 -5.07 2.56 -16.45
CA LYS A 20 -5.92 1.82 -15.54
C LYS A 20 -5.79 0.32 -15.79
N PHE A 21 -5.89 -0.46 -14.74
CA PHE A 21 -5.98 -1.91 -14.77
C PHE A 21 -6.88 -2.40 -13.65
N LEU A 22 -7.33 -3.65 -13.74
CA LEU A 22 -8.17 -4.27 -12.73
C LEU A 22 -7.34 -5.30 -11.96
N VAL A 23 -7.38 -5.22 -10.64
CA VAL A 23 -6.79 -6.22 -9.75
C VAL A 23 -7.91 -7.07 -9.20
N SER A 24 -7.96 -8.33 -9.63
CA SER A 24 -8.90 -9.30 -9.08
C SER A 24 -8.38 -9.80 -7.74
N ARG A 25 -9.18 -9.60 -6.68
CA ARG A 25 -9.05 -10.36 -5.44
C ARG A 25 -10.28 -11.24 -5.34
N LEU A 26 -10.05 -12.56 -5.32
CA LEU A 26 -11.12 -13.51 -5.06
C LEU A 26 -11.50 -13.37 -3.59
N PHE A 27 -12.76 -13.01 -3.32
CA PHE A 27 -13.32 -13.13 -1.98
C PHE A 27 -14.23 -14.35 -2.04
N ASP A 28 -13.77 -15.46 -1.50
CA ASP A 28 -14.67 -16.57 -1.28
C ASP A 28 -15.67 -16.16 -0.19
N VAL A 29 -16.94 -16.07 -0.57
CA VAL A 29 -18.06 -15.81 0.34
C VAL A 29 -18.91 -17.09 0.44
N ALA A 30 -18.25 -18.25 0.41
CA ALA A 30 -18.87 -19.51 0.79
C ALA A 30 -19.01 -19.60 2.32
N GLU A 31 -20.09 -20.21 2.77
CA GLU A 31 -20.31 -20.54 4.18
C GLU A 31 -19.29 -21.62 4.58
N GLY A 32 -18.21 -21.20 5.26
CA GLY A 32 -17.16 -22.11 5.77
C GLY A 32 -15.72 -21.83 5.34
N SER A 33 -15.47 -20.84 4.46
CA SER A 33 -14.10 -20.48 4.07
C SER A 33 -13.42 -19.58 5.11
N THR A 34 -12.32 -20.05 5.70
CA THR A 34 -11.48 -19.29 6.62
C THR A 34 -10.76 -18.16 5.85
N LEU A 35 -10.81 -16.93 6.36
CA LEU A 35 -10.26 -15.70 5.77
C LEU A 35 -8.74 -15.74 5.41
N GLU A 36 -8.02 -16.80 5.77
CA GLU A 36 -6.56 -16.85 5.71
C GLU A 36 -5.97 -17.39 4.39
N GLU A 37 -6.72 -18.08 3.52
CA GLU A 37 -6.10 -18.79 2.38
C GLU A 37 -6.01 -18.00 1.05
N SER A 38 -6.57 -16.80 0.93
CA SER A 38 -6.60 -16.08 -0.38
C SER A 38 -5.49 -15.04 -0.58
N SER A 39 -4.53 -14.96 0.33
CA SER A 39 -3.50 -13.91 0.31
C SER A 39 -2.26 -14.35 -0.47
N SER A 40 -2.25 -14.25 -1.81
CA SER A 40 -1.03 -13.99 -2.63
C SER A 40 -1.25 -13.86 -4.15
N SER A 41 -2.27 -14.48 -4.74
CA SER A 41 -2.40 -14.52 -6.21
C SER A 41 -3.38 -13.46 -6.71
N CYS A 42 -2.92 -12.21 -6.86
CA CYS A 42 -3.71 -11.19 -7.54
C CYS A 42 -3.62 -11.38 -9.07
N ILE A 43 -4.77 -11.50 -9.75
CA ILE A 43 -4.80 -11.57 -11.21
C ILE A 43 -4.97 -10.14 -11.74
N ARG A 44 -4.02 -9.68 -12.56
CA ARG A 44 -4.14 -8.41 -13.28
C ARG A 44 -4.94 -8.63 -14.56
N LEU A 45 -6.04 -7.93 -14.67
CA LEU A 45 -6.90 -7.92 -15.85
C LEU A 45 -6.71 -6.62 -16.61
N GLU A 46 -6.70 -6.71 -17.94
CA GLU A 46 -6.66 -5.56 -18.83
C GLU A 46 -7.91 -4.70 -18.67
N TRP A 47 -7.72 -3.38 -18.66
CA TRP A 47 -8.81 -2.42 -18.67
C TRP A 47 -9.63 -2.56 -19.96
N ASN A 48 -10.95 -2.42 -19.87
CA ASN A 48 -11.91 -2.61 -20.97
C ASN A 48 -12.04 -4.03 -21.53
N LYS A 49 -11.38 -5.05 -20.97
CA LYS A 49 -11.49 -6.43 -21.45
C LYS A 49 -12.48 -7.25 -20.62
N GLY A 50 -13.29 -8.03 -21.32
CA GLY A 50 -14.26 -8.94 -20.71
C GLY A 50 -15.46 -8.25 -20.06
N ILE A 51 -16.27 -9.01 -19.34
CA ILE A 51 -17.46 -8.50 -18.61
C ILE A 51 -17.06 -7.43 -17.58
N VAL A 52 -16.07 -7.73 -16.75
CA VAL A 52 -15.61 -6.84 -15.69
C VAL A 52 -15.03 -5.55 -16.28
N GLY A 53 -14.21 -5.66 -17.32
CA GLY A 53 -13.65 -4.50 -18.02
C GLY A 53 -14.74 -3.61 -18.60
N HIS A 54 -15.73 -4.18 -19.28
CA HIS A 54 -16.86 -3.41 -19.84
C HIS A 54 -17.60 -2.62 -18.76
N VAL A 55 -17.94 -3.24 -17.63
CA VAL A 55 -18.62 -2.57 -16.51
C VAL A 55 -17.74 -1.49 -15.88
N ALA A 56 -16.43 -1.73 -15.79
CA ALA A 56 -15.47 -0.73 -15.31
C ALA A 56 -15.43 0.52 -16.20
N THR A 57 -15.53 0.34 -17.52
CA THR A 57 -15.52 1.43 -18.50
C THR A 57 -16.82 2.21 -18.53
N THR A 58 -17.95 1.50 -18.64
CA THR A 58 -19.26 2.13 -18.89
C THR A 58 -19.90 2.59 -17.59
N GLY A 59 -19.54 1.99 -16.46
CA GLY A 59 -20.21 2.22 -15.18
C GLY A 59 -21.68 1.77 -15.20
N GLN A 60 -22.06 0.89 -16.12
CA GLN A 60 -23.40 0.31 -16.27
C GLN A 60 -23.38 -1.15 -15.79
N LEU A 61 -24.45 -1.56 -15.10
CA LEU A 61 -24.61 -2.94 -14.65
C LEU A 61 -24.87 -3.87 -15.83
N LEU A 62 -24.47 -5.14 -15.69
CA LEU A 62 -24.81 -6.22 -16.62
C LEU A 62 -25.42 -7.39 -15.87
N ASN A 63 -26.61 -7.81 -16.28
CA ASN A 63 -27.26 -9.04 -15.84
C ASN A 63 -27.35 -10.01 -17.02
N ILE A 64 -26.45 -11.00 -17.03
CA ILE A 64 -26.25 -11.95 -18.11
C ILE A 64 -26.81 -13.30 -17.68
N LYS A 65 -27.81 -13.78 -18.41
CA LYS A 65 -28.48 -15.05 -18.12
C LYS A 65 -27.66 -16.27 -18.55
N ASN A 66 -26.86 -16.13 -19.61
CA ASN A 66 -26.01 -17.18 -20.14
C ASN A 66 -24.67 -16.57 -20.58
N ALA A 67 -23.61 -16.83 -19.83
CA ALA A 67 -22.27 -16.29 -20.03
C ALA A 67 -21.68 -16.69 -21.39
N TYR A 68 -21.84 -17.95 -21.79
CA TYR A 68 -21.31 -18.50 -23.05
C TYR A 68 -21.98 -17.90 -24.30
N LYS A 69 -23.12 -17.22 -24.15
CA LYS A 69 -23.76 -16.45 -25.23
C LYS A 69 -23.31 -14.99 -25.30
N ASP A 70 -22.59 -14.50 -24.29
CA ASP A 70 -22.10 -13.13 -24.29
C ASP A 70 -20.70 -13.07 -24.93
N PRO A 71 -20.49 -12.28 -26.00
CA PRO A 71 -19.21 -12.22 -26.71
C PRO A 71 -18.06 -11.66 -25.87
N ARG A 72 -18.38 -11.00 -24.74
CA ARG A 72 -17.39 -10.45 -23.81
C ARG A 72 -16.98 -11.46 -22.74
N PHE A 73 -17.59 -12.65 -22.68
CA PHE A 73 -17.22 -13.66 -21.70
C PHE A 73 -15.96 -14.42 -22.16
N ASN A 74 -15.00 -14.61 -21.24
CA ASN A 74 -13.81 -15.43 -21.49
C ASN A 74 -13.96 -16.82 -20.86
N ALA A 75 -14.25 -17.83 -21.68
CA ALA A 75 -14.40 -19.22 -21.25
C ALA A 75 -13.07 -19.90 -20.86
N GLU A 76 -11.91 -19.32 -21.20
CA GLU A 76 -10.61 -19.89 -20.81
C GLU A 76 -10.46 -19.98 -19.29
N VAL A 77 -11.03 -19.03 -18.54
CA VAL A 77 -10.97 -19.02 -17.07
C VAL A 77 -11.76 -20.21 -16.49
N ASP A 78 -12.93 -20.49 -17.04
CA ASP A 78 -13.75 -21.66 -16.67
C ASP A 78 -13.01 -22.98 -16.96
N LEU A 79 -12.34 -23.07 -18.13
CA LEU A 79 -11.57 -24.25 -18.53
C LEU A 79 -10.39 -24.54 -17.58
N ILE A 80 -9.69 -23.49 -17.15
CA ILE A 80 -8.54 -23.61 -16.24
C ILE A 80 -9.00 -23.94 -14.82
N THR A 81 -10.09 -23.31 -14.35
CA THR A 81 -10.58 -23.48 -12.98
C THR A 81 -11.45 -24.73 -12.80
N GLY A 82 -11.94 -25.32 -13.90
CA GLY A 82 -12.93 -26.40 -13.87
C GLY A 82 -14.32 -25.96 -13.44
N TYR A 83 -14.54 -24.65 -13.26
CA TYR A 83 -15.82 -24.09 -12.86
C TYR A 83 -16.63 -23.67 -14.10
N LYS A 84 -17.94 -23.94 -14.12
CA LYS A 84 -18.83 -23.53 -15.21
C LYS A 84 -19.65 -22.30 -14.81
N THR A 85 -19.36 -21.18 -15.45
CA THR A 85 -20.09 -19.91 -15.27
C THR A 85 -21.30 -19.87 -16.19
N GLN A 86 -22.50 -19.84 -15.63
CA GLN A 86 -23.77 -19.78 -16.36
C GLN A 86 -24.37 -18.37 -16.32
N SER A 87 -24.76 -17.89 -15.14
CA SER A 87 -25.35 -16.56 -14.97
C SER A 87 -24.35 -15.61 -14.30
N ILE A 88 -24.34 -14.35 -14.73
CA ILE A 88 -23.43 -13.31 -14.22
C ILE A 88 -24.23 -12.05 -13.92
N LEU A 89 -24.07 -11.53 -12.71
CA LEU A 89 -24.51 -10.19 -12.32
C LEU A 89 -23.29 -9.35 -11.98
N CYS A 90 -23.00 -8.33 -12.80
CA CYS A 90 -21.80 -7.52 -12.68
C CYS A 90 -22.16 -6.04 -12.53
N LEU A 91 -21.73 -5.42 -11.43
CA LEU A 91 -22.06 -4.04 -11.07
C LEU A 91 -20.78 -3.26 -10.75
N PRO A 92 -20.73 -1.96 -11.11
CA PRO A 92 -19.65 -1.09 -10.70
C PRO A 92 -19.77 -0.73 -9.21
N ILE A 93 -18.62 -0.67 -8.54
CA ILE A 93 -18.48 -0.08 -7.20
C ILE A 93 -18.09 1.37 -7.40
N LYS A 94 -18.94 2.30 -6.97
CA LYS A 94 -18.73 3.73 -7.14
C LYS A 94 -18.41 4.40 -5.81
N ASN A 95 -17.55 5.41 -5.83
CA ASN A 95 -17.33 6.29 -4.68
C ASN A 95 -18.42 7.37 -4.60
N HIS A 96 -18.31 8.25 -3.59
CA HIS A 96 -19.24 9.37 -3.40
C HIS A 96 -19.22 10.41 -4.54
N ARG A 97 -18.22 10.40 -5.43
CA ARG A 97 -18.15 11.22 -6.64
C ARG A 97 -18.72 10.51 -7.88
N ALA A 98 -19.36 9.35 -7.70
CA ALA A 98 -19.83 8.48 -8.78
C ALA A 98 -18.72 7.91 -9.70
N GLU A 99 -17.46 7.97 -9.26
CA GLU A 99 -16.32 7.39 -9.98
C GLU A 99 -16.24 5.89 -9.69
N VAL A 100 -15.95 5.09 -10.71
CA VAL A 100 -15.79 3.62 -10.54
C VAL A 100 -14.45 3.34 -9.86
N VAL A 101 -14.51 2.83 -8.62
CA VAL A 101 -13.33 2.45 -7.81
C VAL A 101 -13.10 0.93 -7.81
N GLY A 102 -14.09 0.17 -8.26
CA GLY A 102 -13.99 -1.26 -8.47
C GLY A 102 -15.18 -1.81 -9.22
N VAL A 103 -15.19 -3.13 -9.43
CA VAL A 103 -16.31 -3.86 -10.05
C VAL A 103 -16.55 -5.11 -9.24
N ALA A 104 -17.81 -5.35 -8.86
CA ALA A 104 -18.23 -6.58 -8.23
C ALA A 104 -18.96 -7.47 -9.23
N GLN A 105 -18.68 -8.76 -9.16
CA GLN A 105 -19.31 -9.76 -10.00
C GLN A 105 -19.81 -10.90 -9.14
N ALA A 106 -21.12 -11.15 -9.20
CA ALA A 106 -21.72 -12.37 -8.69
C ALA A 106 -21.98 -13.34 -9.85
N ILE A 107 -21.71 -14.63 -9.64
CA ILE A 107 -21.95 -15.67 -10.64
C ILE A 107 -22.84 -16.79 -10.09
N ASN A 108 -23.50 -17.49 -11.00
CA ASN A 108 -24.31 -18.68 -10.76
C ASN A 108 -25.31 -18.49 -9.62
N LYS A 109 -26.45 -17.86 -9.93
CA LYS A 109 -27.56 -17.77 -8.98
C LYS A 109 -27.92 -19.17 -8.47
N LYS A 110 -28.19 -19.29 -7.16
CA LYS A 110 -28.72 -20.52 -6.58
C LYS A 110 -30.20 -20.66 -6.95
N GLY A 111 -30.58 -21.83 -7.47
CA GLY A 111 -31.93 -22.09 -7.97
C GLY A 111 -32.02 -23.06 -9.15
N GLY A 112 -30.90 -23.63 -9.61
CA GLY A 112 -30.82 -24.58 -10.73
C GLY A 112 -29.99 -24.05 -11.90
N GLU A 113 -29.75 -24.90 -12.89
CA GLU A 113 -28.81 -24.66 -14.00
C GLU A 113 -29.24 -23.54 -14.96
N ASP A 114 -30.51 -23.09 -14.91
CA ASP A 114 -31.05 -22.00 -15.73
C ASP A 114 -31.52 -20.78 -14.91
N SER A 115 -31.14 -20.71 -13.63
CA SER A 115 -31.54 -19.60 -12.79
C SER A 115 -30.73 -18.34 -13.08
N ALA A 116 -31.46 -17.24 -13.31
CA ALA A 116 -30.91 -15.91 -13.59
C ALA A 116 -31.25 -14.91 -12.48
N PHE A 117 -30.39 -13.91 -12.32
CA PHE A 117 -30.60 -12.82 -11.37
C PHE A 117 -31.86 -12.02 -11.74
N SER A 118 -32.68 -11.74 -10.74
CA SER A 118 -33.89 -10.92 -10.89
C SER A 118 -33.55 -9.44 -10.70
N GLU A 119 -34.48 -8.56 -11.08
CA GLU A 119 -34.35 -7.12 -10.78
C GLU A 119 -34.27 -6.84 -9.27
N GLN A 120 -34.83 -7.72 -8.43
CA GLN A 120 -34.68 -7.60 -6.99
C GLN A 120 -33.23 -7.90 -6.56
N ASP A 121 -32.60 -8.92 -7.15
CA ASP A 121 -31.18 -9.20 -6.88
C ASP A 121 -30.28 -8.04 -7.32
N GLU A 122 -30.61 -7.39 -8.44
CA GLU A 122 -29.90 -6.18 -8.90
C GLU A 122 -29.98 -5.05 -7.87
N LYS A 123 -31.18 -4.79 -7.33
CA LYS A 123 -31.39 -3.74 -6.32
C LYS A 123 -30.66 -4.05 -5.02
N ASP A 124 -30.78 -5.29 -4.52
CA ASP A 124 -30.15 -5.71 -3.28
C ASP A 124 -28.62 -5.66 -3.39
N PHE A 125 -28.08 -6.14 -4.52
CA PHE A 125 -26.65 -6.11 -4.77
C PHE A 125 -26.14 -4.67 -4.95
N SER A 126 -26.88 -3.81 -5.66
CA SER A 126 -26.54 -2.39 -5.79
C SER A 126 -26.52 -1.68 -4.44
N ALA A 127 -27.47 -1.98 -3.55
CA ALA A 127 -27.51 -1.40 -2.21
C ALA A 127 -26.28 -1.83 -1.39
N TYR A 128 -25.90 -3.11 -1.46
CA TYR A 128 -24.70 -3.61 -0.80
C TYR A 128 -23.43 -2.91 -1.30
N LEU A 129 -23.27 -2.77 -2.62
CA LEU A 129 -22.08 -2.17 -3.22
C LEU A 129 -21.96 -0.66 -2.95
N ALA A 130 -23.07 0.04 -2.71
CA ALA A 130 -23.05 1.43 -2.30
C ALA A 130 -22.29 1.61 -0.96
N PHE A 131 -22.48 0.69 -0.01
CA PHE A 131 -21.72 0.68 1.25
C PHE A 131 -20.28 0.24 1.02
N SER A 132 -20.05 -0.81 0.22
CA SER A 132 -18.71 -1.31 -0.08
C SER A 132 -17.83 -0.26 -0.77
N GLY A 133 -18.41 0.61 -1.61
CA GLY A 133 -17.66 1.67 -2.29
C GLY A 133 -17.02 2.68 -1.33
N ILE A 134 -17.71 3.01 -0.23
CA ILE A 134 -17.17 3.88 0.82
C ILE A 134 -15.99 3.19 1.52
N VAL A 135 -16.18 1.92 1.91
CA VAL A 135 -15.15 1.14 2.61
C VAL A 135 -13.91 0.95 1.74
N LEU A 136 -14.09 0.59 0.46
CA LEU A 136 -13.00 0.37 -0.48
C LEU A 136 -12.23 1.67 -0.74
N HIS A 137 -12.94 2.79 -0.90
CA HIS A 137 -12.30 4.09 -1.09
C HIS A 137 -11.48 4.50 0.15
N ASN A 138 -12.02 4.29 1.36
CA ASN A 138 -11.30 4.59 2.59
C ASN A 138 -10.05 3.70 2.79
N ALA A 139 -10.14 2.41 2.44
CA ALA A 139 -9.00 1.50 2.47
C ALA A 139 -7.88 1.96 1.49
N GLN A 140 -8.25 2.40 0.28
CA GLN A 140 -7.30 2.95 -0.70
C GLN A 140 -6.61 4.22 -0.21
N LEU A 141 -7.38 5.15 0.37
CA LEU A 141 -6.84 6.38 0.95
C LEU A 141 -5.88 6.07 2.10
N TYR A 142 -6.22 5.11 2.95
CA TYR A 142 -5.37 4.67 4.04
C TYR A 142 -4.05 4.06 3.54
N GLU A 143 -4.11 3.17 2.55
CA GLU A 143 -2.92 2.54 1.97
C GLU A 143 -1.98 3.57 1.32
N THR A 144 -2.56 4.52 0.58
CA THR A 144 -1.81 5.63 -0.04
C THR A 144 -1.12 6.50 1.02
N SER A 145 -1.84 6.89 2.08
CA SER A 145 -1.29 7.66 3.19
C SER A 145 -0.14 6.92 3.91
N GLN A 146 -0.26 5.60 4.08
CA GLN A 146 0.79 4.79 4.69
C GLN A 146 2.02 4.64 3.78
N LEU A 147 1.84 4.58 2.46
CA LEU A 147 2.94 4.59 1.50
C LEU A 147 3.67 5.93 1.49
N GLU A 148 2.95 7.05 1.53
CA GLU A 148 3.54 8.38 1.63
C GLU A 148 4.31 8.56 2.95
N ASN A 149 3.74 8.13 4.08
CA ASN A 149 4.43 8.16 5.36
C ASN A 149 5.71 7.30 5.34
N ARG A 150 5.66 6.10 4.75
CA ARG A 150 6.85 5.24 4.59
C ARG A 150 7.90 5.89 3.70
N ARG A 151 7.51 6.49 2.57
CA ARG A 151 8.43 7.23 1.69
C ARG A 151 9.10 8.37 2.44
N ASN A 152 8.33 9.18 3.15
CA ASN A 152 8.88 10.27 3.96
C ASN A 152 9.87 9.75 5.01
N GLN A 153 9.53 8.66 5.69
CA GLN A 153 10.40 8.05 6.71
C GLN A 153 11.68 7.44 6.12
N ASN A 154 11.60 6.86 4.92
CA ASN A 154 12.75 6.36 4.18
C ASN A 154 13.62 7.50 3.64
N SER A 155 13.05 8.61 3.19
CA SER A 155 13.79 9.80 2.76
C SER A 155 14.63 10.38 3.89
N PHE A 156 14.09 10.46 5.11
CA PHE A 156 14.88 10.87 6.27
C PHE A 156 16.00 9.87 6.57
N SER A 157 15.70 8.57 6.54
CA SER A 157 16.71 7.53 6.75
C SER A 157 17.79 7.54 5.67
N SER A 158 17.44 7.77 4.40
CA SER A 158 18.40 7.84 3.29
C SER A 158 19.25 9.10 3.34
N VAL A 159 18.77 10.21 3.90
CA VAL A 159 19.61 11.38 4.19
C VAL A 159 20.68 11.02 5.23
N PHE A 160 20.29 10.32 6.32
CA PHE A 160 21.25 9.78 7.29
C PHE A 160 22.22 8.75 6.67
N TYR A 161 21.77 7.93 5.72
CA TYR A 161 22.61 6.94 5.04
C TYR A 161 23.48 7.52 3.91
N MET A 162 23.06 8.56 3.18
CA MET A 162 23.89 9.27 2.19
C MET A 162 25.08 9.93 2.87
N GLU A 163 24.88 10.50 4.07
CA GLU A 163 25.97 10.99 4.91
C GLU A 163 26.99 9.86 5.23
N TYR A 164 26.53 8.61 5.27
CA TYR A 164 27.30 7.39 5.58
C TYR A 164 27.92 6.69 4.35
N GLU A 165 27.34 6.80 3.16
CA GLU A 165 27.88 6.27 1.90
C GLU A 165 28.86 7.23 1.23
N GLU A 166 28.64 8.56 1.26
CA GLU A 166 29.68 9.56 0.92
C GLU A 166 30.93 9.42 1.83
N LEU A 167 30.73 8.86 3.02
CA LEU A 167 31.74 8.46 3.99
C LEU A 167 32.55 7.23 3.56
N ARG A 168 31.98 6.33 2.74
CA ARG A 168 32.62 5.09 2.27
C ARG A 168 33.29 5.24 0.91
N GLU A 169 32.74 6.06 0.01
CA GLU A 169 33.31 6.27 -1.33
C GLU A 169 34.55 7.18 -1.35
N SER A 170 34.80 7.95 -0.29
CA SER A 170 36.00 8.78 -0.18
C SER A 170 37.19 8.02 0.46
N LEU A 171 37.68 6.98 -0.22
CA LEU A 171 38.93 6.31 0.15
C LEU A 171 40.20 7.17 -0.06
N ASP A 172 40.04 8.40 -0.57
CA ASP A 172 41.08 9.44 -0.62
C ASP A 172 40.78 10.64 0.30
N ALA A 173 39.73 10.59 1.14
CA ALA A 173 39.54 11.63 2.14
C ALA A 173 40.61 11.49 3.23
N PRO A 174 41.26 12.59 3.66
CA PRO A 174 42.18 12.54 4.77
C PRO A 174 41.43 11.98 5.99
N LYS A 175 42.07 11.05 6.74
CA LYS A 175 41.62 10.45 8.02
C LYS A 175 40.83 11.37 8.97
N ARG A 176 41.04 12.69 8.83
CA ARG A 176 40.42 13.81 9.53
C ARG A 176 38.89 13.96 9.34
N ASP A 177 38.35 13.74 8.13
CA ASP A 177 36.91 13.96 7.87
C ASP A 177 36.03 12.81 8.39
N CYS A 178 36.58 11.59 8.46
CA CYS A 178 35.83 10.44 8.98
C CYS A 178 35.62 10.55 10.50
N GLU A 179 36.57 11.15 11.23
CA GLU A 179 36.51 11.33 12.69
C GLU A 179 35.41 12.32 13.11
N VAL A 180 35.30 13.46 12.39
CA VAL A 180 34.24 14.46 12.64
C VAL A 180 32.85 13.88 12.38
N LYS A 181 32.70 13.14 11.29
CA LYS A 181 31.42 12.52 10.94
C LYS A 181 31.03 11.42 11.92
N GLN A 182 31.99 10.63 12.41
CA GLN A 182 31.75 9.65 13.49
C GLN A 182 31.29 10.33 14.80
N ILE A 183 31.91 11.44 15.19
CA ILE A 183 31.50 12.22 16.36
C ILE A 183 30.05 12.71 16.19
N ASN A 184 29.75 13.38 15.08
CA ASN A 184 28.40 13.92 14.81
C ASN A 184 27.33 12.82 14.82
N TYR A 185 27.61 11.67 14.19
CA TYR A 185 26.70 10.52 14.16
C TYR A 185 26.37 9.99 15.56
N MET A 186 27.38 9.83 16.42
CA MET A 186 27.18 9.29 17.77
C MET A 186 26.36 10.23 18.67
N TYR A 187 26.61 11.53 18.60
CA TYR A 187 25.82 12.53 19.32
C TYR A 187 24.38 12.62 18.79
N ALA A 188 24.18 12.56 17.47
CA ALA A 188 22.85 12.52 16.87
C ALA A 188 22.06 11.27 17.34
N GLN A 189 22.69 10.10 17.37
CA GLN A 189 22.05 8.87 17.82
C GLN A 189 21.65 8.92 19.30
N TYR A 190 22.46 9.58 20.14
CA TYR A 190 22.12 9.78 21.55
C TYR A 190 20.95 10.75 21.75
N VAL A 191 20.92 11.88 21.03
CA VAL A 191 19.80 12.84 21.10
C VAL A 191 18.51 12.21 20.57
N LYS A 192 18.61 11.39 19.51
CA LYS A 192 17.49 10.60 18.99
C LYS A 192 16.91 9.64 20.04
N ASN A 193 17.77 8.99 20.83
CA ASN A 193 17.32 8.04 21.86
C ASN A 193 16.81 8.74 23.13
N THR A 194 17.43 9.83 23.55
CA THR A 194 17.06 10.56 24.78
C THR A 194 15.96 11.59 24.57
N MET A 195 15.70 11.98 23.32
CA MET A 195 14.70 12.98 22.92
C MET A 195 14.96 14.36 23.52
N GLN A 196 16.14 14.63 24.05
CA GLN A 196 16.48 15.89 24.71
C GLN A 196 17.53 16.67 23.90
N PRO A 197 17.35 17.99 23.73
CA PRO A 197 18.40 18.85 23.20
C PRO A 197 19.69 18.67 23.98
N LEU A 198 20.80 18.62 23.26
CA LEU A 198 22.11 18.44 23.82
C LEU A 198 23.03 19.59 23.43
N ASN A 199 23.51 20.31 24.43
CA ASN A 199 24.48 21.38 24.26
C ASN A 199 25.76 21.00 25.01
N ILE A 200 26.80 20.67 24.25
CA ILE A 200 28.13 20.33 24.75
C ILE A 200 29.05 21.50 24.50
N SER A 201 29.57 22.09 25.56
CA SER A 201 30.55 23.18 25.46
C SER A 201 31.97 22.67 25.15
N ASP A 202 32.28 21.43 25.55
CA ASP A 202 33.57 20.77 25.34
C ASP A 202 33.39 19.26 25.13
N VAL A 203 33.51 18.79 23.89
CA VAL A 203 33.31 17.38 23.50
C VAL A 203 34.33 16.44 24.17
N THR A 204 35.54 16.93 24.45
CA THR A 204 36.62 16.13 25.07
C THR A 204 36.38 15.85 26.57
N LYS A 205 35.43 16.57 27.17
CA LYS A 205 35.07 16.43 28.59
C LYS A 205 33.78 15.64 28.80
N ASP A 206 33.10 15.24 27.72
CA ASP A 206 31.86 14.50 27.83
C ASP A 206 32.13 13.04 28.24
N GLN A 207 31.57 12.62 29.36
CA GLN A 207 31.78 11.28 29.92
C GLN A 207 30.94 10.20 29.24
N ARG A 208 29.93 10.57 28.43
CA ARG A 208 29.05 9.59 27.76
C ARG A 208 29.73 8.82 26.65
N PHE A 209 30.81 9.37 26.09
CA PHE A 209 31.52 8.79 24.96
C PHE A 209 33.03 8.74 25.25
N PRO A 210 33.50 7.77 26.06
CA PRO A 210 34.88 7.75 26.58
C PRO A 210 35.97 7.76 25.51
N TRP A 211 35.70 7.22 24.31
CA TRP A 211 36.68 7.16 23.22
C TRP A 211 37.07 8.55 22.67
N THR A 212 36.30 9.61 22.96
CA THR A 212 36.67 10.98 22.57
C THR A 212 37.90 11.49 23.33
N ARG A 213 38.33 10.79 24.39
CA ARG A 213 39.49 11.10 25.23
C ARG A 213 40.74 10.25 24.94
N ASP A 214 40.56 9.02 24.48
CA ASP A 214 41.58 7.97 24.58
C ASP A 214 42.54 7.86 23.37
N ASN A 215 42.46 8.76 22.40
CA ASN A 215 43.32 8.69 21.22
C ASN A 215 44.15 9.98 21.04
N PRO A 216 45.42 9.98 21.49
CA PRO A 216 46.27 11.18 21.60
C PRO A 216 46.80 11.70 20.26
N ASP A 217 46.60 10.97 19.16
CA ASP A 217 46.93 11.42 17.79
C ASP A 217 45.77 12.19 17.13
N HIS A 218 44.60 12.27 17.76
CA HIS A 218 43.53 13.14 17.28
C HIS A 218 43.94 14.58 17.53
N THR A 219 44.20 15.32 16.46
CA THR A 219 43.96 16.77 16.46
C THR A 219 42.46 17.02 16.70
N SER A 220 42.00 16.89 17.94
CA SER A 220 40.66 17.22 18.46
C SER A 220 40.35 18.73 18.43
N ASN A 221 41.07 19.47 17.59
CA ASN A 221 41.06 20.93 17.58
C ASN A 221 39.89 21.55 16.80
N GLN A 222 39.02 20.75 16.17
CA GLN A 222 37.97 21.30 15.29
C GLN A 222 36.56 21.33 15.89
N ILE A 223 36.12 20.30 16.65
CA ILE A 223 34.81 20.33 17.34
C ILE A 223 35.03 20.46 18.83
N LYS A 224 35.08 21.72 19.29
CA LYS A 224 35.14 22.04 20.72
C LYS A 224 33.76 21.94 21.34
N SER A 225 32.75 22.53 20.71
CA SER A 225 31.37 22.50 21.17
C SER A 225 30.44 21.92 20.11
N LEU A 226 29.33 21.34 20.56
CA LEU A 226 28.32 20.73 19.72
C LEU A 226 26.94 20.99 20.30
N LEU A 227 26.05 21.53 19.47
CA LEU A 227 24.63 21.66 19.76
C LEU A 227 23.87 20.70 18.84
N CYS A 228 23.15 19.75 19.43
CA CYS A 228 22.32 18.80 18.70
C CYS A 228 20.91 18.82 19.29
N THR A 229 19.92 19.15 18.47
CA THR A 229 18.53 19.30 18.90
C THR A 229 17.65 18.31 18.16
N PRO A 230 16.78 17.56 18.86
CA PRO A 230 15.88 16.62 18.21
C PRO A 230 14.83 17.36 17.39
N ILE A 231 14.61 16.93 16.15
CA ILE A 231 13.58 17.46 15.28
C ILE A 231 12.26 16.77 15.63
N ARG A 232 11.33 17.53 16.20
CA ARG A 232 10.02 17.03 16.62
C ARG A 232 8.97 17.29 15.56
N ASN A 233 8.14 16.29 15.27
CA ASN A 233 6.92 16.49 14.51
C ASN A 233 5.87 17.14 15.42
N GLY A 234 5.53 18.41 15.14
CA GLY A 234 4.64 19.24 15.98
C GLY A 234 3.23 18.70 16.20
N LYS A 235 2.81 17.63 15.50
CA LYS A 235 1.49 17.00 15.71
C LYS A 235 1.50 15.81 16.68
N LYS A 236 2.64 15.18 16.95
CA LYS A 236 2.71 13.93 17.74
C LYS A 236 3.82 13.88 18.80
N ASP A 237 4.53 15.00 18.99
CA ASP A 237 5.71 15.11 19.86
C ASP A 237 6.75 14.00 19.65
N LYS A 238 6.73 13.40 18.45
CA LYS A 238 7.57 12.29 18.02
C LYS A 238 8.78 12.86 17.30
N VAL A 239 9.98 12.44 17.70
CA VAL A 239 11.23 12.85 17.06
C VAL A 239 11.41 12.07 15.77
N ILE A 240 11.77 12.79 14.72
CA ILE A 240 11.88 12.27 13.35
C ILE A 240 13.30 12.40 12.79
N GLY A 241 14.18 13.15 13.46
CA GLY A 241 15.56 13.40 13.06
C GLY A 241 16.34 13.99 14.21
#